data_AF-A0AAN9DZ81-F1
#
_entry.id   AF-A0AAN9DZ81-F1
#
_cell.length_a   1.000
_cell.length_b   1.000
_cell.length_c   1.000
_cell.angle_alpha   90.00
_cell.angle_beta   90.00
_cell.angle_gamma   90.00
#
_symmetry.space_group_name_H-M   'P 1'
#
loop_
_entity.id
_entity.type
_entity.pdbx_description
1 polymer ?
#
loop_
_entity_poly.entity_id
_entity_poly.type
_entity_poly.pdbx_seq_one_letter_code
_entity_poly.pdbx_strand_id
1 'polypeptide(L)'
;MSGHGQAEKSQHQNVGKRVDHDAPMVATDYGSAAIDGDPITIGEALEAVITSAGEKPVNQSDAAAICAAEIRATGEKNVRPGGLGAAAQSAATLNSHAVRPQDMTSLSDVLTDATGKLPVDKAVTKEDAEAVYAAEVHSPWPGGVAASMATAANLNQQN
;
A
#
# COMPACT_ATOMS: atom_id res chain seq x y z
N MET A 1 26.34 8.05 -70.90
CA MET A 1 26.08 6.61 -71.08
C MET A 1 25.97 5.99 -69.70
N SER A 2 24.87 5.25 -69.48
CA SER A 2 24.55 4.36 -68.34
C SER A 2 24.48 5.00 -66.95
N GLY A 3 23.42 4.84 -66.15
CA GLY A 3 22.27 3.94 -66.22
C GLY A 3 22.08 3.25 -64.86
N HIS A 4 20.82 3.02 -64.50
CA HIS A 4 20.29 2.22 -63.37
C HIS A 4 20.38 2.89 -61.98
N GLY A 5 19.34 2.93 -61.16
CA GLY A 5 18.11 2.12 -61.13
C GLY A 5 17.88 1.70 -59.67
N GLN A 6 16.67 1.93 -59.16
CA GLN A 6 16.26 1.73 -57.77
C GLN A 6 16.29 0.27 -57.28
N ALA A 7 16.24 0.15 -55.94
CA ALA A 7 15.45 -0.80 -55.12
C ALA A 7 16.19 -1.95 -54.39
N GLU A 8 16.22 -1.79 -53.06
CA GLU A 8 15.73 -2.72 -52.02
C GLU A 8 16.40 -4.09 -51.80
N LYS A 9 17.08 -4.26 -50.66
CA LYS A 9 16.58 -5.07 -49.52
C LYS A 9 17.52 -5.06 -48.32
N SER A 10 16.91 -4.77 -47.17
CA SER A 10 17.14 -5.27 -45.79
C SER A 10 18.53 -5.79 -45.40
N GLN A 11 19.06 -5.29 -44.28
CA GLN A 11 18.94 -5.96 -42.97
C GLN A 11 19.73 -5.20 -41.88
N HIS A 12 19.08 -5.04 -40.71
CA HIS A 12 19.64 -5.00 -39.35
C HIS A 12 20.81 -4.00 -39.09
N GLN A 13 20.68 -3.02 -38.20
CA GLN A 13 20.49 -3.23 -36.77
C GLN A 13 19.90 -1.97 -36.12
N ASN A 14 18.92 -2.20 -35.27
CA ASN A 14 18.25 -1.25 -34.40
C ASN A 14 19.24 -0.68 -33.38
N VAL A 15 19.48 0.64 -33.48
CA VAL A 15 19.97 1.48 -32.38
C VAL A 15 18.74 1.93 -31.61
N GLY A 16 18.62 1.51 -30.35
CA GLY A 16 17.62 2.05 -29.45
C GLY A 16 17.00 1.00 -28.53
N LYS A 17 17.62 0.78 -27.38
CA LYS A 17 17.16 1.39 -26.11
C LYS A 17 17.90 0.72 -24.96
N ARG A 18 18.52 1.58 -24.19
CA ARG A 18 19.00 1.35 -22.83
C ARG A 18 17.83 0.78 -22.01
N VAL A 19 17.91 -0.52 -21.70
CA VAL A 19 17.15 -1.11 -20.60
C VAL A 19 18.05 -1.03 -19.38
N ASP A 20 17.96 0.12 -18.72
CA ASP A 20 18.29 0.20 -17.31
C ASP A 20 17.43 -0.90 -16.63
N HIS A 21 18.07 -1.96 -16.16
CA HIS A 21 17.45 -2.89 -15.22
C HIS A 21 17.39 -2.17 -13.86
N ASP A 22 16.58 -1.12 -13.80
CA ASP A 22 16.03 -0.61 -12.57
C ASP A 22 14.72 -1.37 -12.37
N ALA A 23 14.84 -2.61 -11.87
CA ALA A 23 13.70 -3.27 -11.29
C ALA A 23 13.43 -2.54 -9.97
N PRO A 24 12.33 -1.78 -9.82
CA PRO A 24 11.98 -1.28 -8.52
C PRO A 24 11.60 -2.51 -7.69
N MET A 25 12.47 -2.82 -6.73
CA MET A 25 12.16 -3.39 -5.41
C MET A 25 10.87 -4.23 -5.43
N VAL A 26 11.02 -5.55 -5.60
CA VAL A 26 9.93 -6.51 -5.44
C VAL A 26 9.29 -6.27 -4.07
N ALA A 27 8.10 -5.66 -4.08
CA ALA A 27 7.19 -5.68 -2.96
C ALA A 27 6.61 -7.10 -2.90
N THR A 28 7.35 -8.01 -2.27
CA THR A 28 7.01 -9.44 -2.13
C THR A 28 5.71 -9.69 -1.38
N ASP A 29 5.13 -8.66 -0.78
CA ASP A 29 4.02 -8.82 0.16
C ASP A 29 2.64 -8.98 -0.52
N TYR A 30 2.40 -8.32 -1.66
CA TYR A 30 1.16 -8.46 -2.45
C TYR A 30 1.13 -9.69 -3.37
N GLY A 31 2.01 -10.66 -3.10
CA GLY A 31 2.48 -11.67 -4.06
C GLY A 31 1.41 -12.59 -4.66
N SER A 32 0.19 -12.67 -4.10
CA SER A 32 -0.93 -13.44 -4.67
C SER A 32 -1.90 -12.56 -5.47
N ALA A 33 -2.35 -11.42 -4.95
CA ALA A 33 -3.24 -10.52 -5.68
C ALA A 33 -2.58 -9.95 -6.95
N ALA A 34 -1.31 -9.54 -6.84
CA ALA A 34 -0.57 -8.99 -7.97
C ALA A 34 -0.27 -10.01 -9.09
N ILE A 35 -0.26 -11.32 -8.79
CA ILE A 35 0.00 -12.38 -9.79
C ILE A 35 -1.26 -12.92 -10.44
N ASP A 36 -2.40 -12.89 -9.75
CA ASP A 36 -3.69 -13.35 -10.30
C ASP A 36 -4.37 -12.28 -11.18
N GLY A 37 -3.88 -11.04 -11.16
CA GLY A 37 -4.42 -9.94 -11.95
C GLY A 37 -5.56 -9.19 -11.25
N ASP A 38 -5.94 -9.63 -10.05
CA ASP A 38 -6.96 -8.99 -9.22
C ASP A 38 -6.43 -7.69 -8.61
N PRO A 39 -7.28 -6.66 -8.48
CA PRO A 39 -6.87 -5.40 -7.87
C PRO A 39 -6.67 -5.57 -6.36
N ILE A 40 -5.54 -5.10 -5.86
CA ILE A 40 -5.18 -5.11 -4.43
C ILE A 40 -6.16 -4.20 -3.67
N THR A 41 -6.77 -4.73 -2.63
CA THR A 41 -7.75 -4.01 -1.79
C THR A 41 -7.10 -3.26 -0.64
N ILE A 42 -7.88 -2.39 0.02
CA ILE A 42 -7.40 -1.61 1.17
C ILE A 42 -7.12 -2.53 2.35
N GLY A 43 -7.94 -3.56 2.57
CA GLY A 43 -7.70 -4.60 3.57
C GLY A 43 -6.36 -5.30 3.34
N GLU A 44 -6.09 -5.73 2.11
CA GLU A 44 -4.81 -6.37 1.76
C GLU A 44 -3.62 -5.43 1.97
N ALA A 45 -3.75 -4.15 1.58
CA ALA A 45 -2.72 -3.14 1.83
C ALA A 45 -2.48 -2.85 3.31
N LEU A 46 -3.48 -3.05 4.17
CA LEU A 46 -3.33 -2.96 5.62
C LEU A 46 -2.67 -4.22 6.19
N GLU A 47 -3.04 -5.41 5.72
CA GLU A 47 -2.38 -6.66 6.14
C GLU A 47 -0.91 -6.70 5.73
N ALA A 48 -0.57 -6.06 4.61
CA ALA A 48 0.82 -5.93 4.17
C ALA A 48 1.74 -5.24 5.18
N VAL A 49 1.17 -4.33 5.97
CA VAL A 49 1.90 -3.61 7.03
C VAL A 49 2.37 -4.55 8.13
N ILE A 50 1.69 -5.70 8.33
CA ILE A 50 2.06 -6.71 9.32
C ILE A 50 3.46 -7.26 9.01
N THR A 51 3.79 -7.46 7.75
CA THR A 51 5.11 -7.98 7.33
C THR A 51 6.21 -6.92 7.44
N SER A 52 5.91 -5.66 7.12
CA SER A 52 6.91 -4.58 7.07
C SER A 52 7.13 -3.88 8.43
N ALA A 53 6.09 -3.71 9.22
CA ALA A 53 6.08 -2.92 10.45
C ALA A 53 5.22 -3.52 11.57
N GLY A 54 4.83 -4.79 11.46
CA GLY A 54 3.86 -5.41 12.38
C GLY A 54 4.28 -5.45 13.85
N GLU A 55 5.57 -5.63 14.14
CA GLU A 55 6.10 -5.65 15.52
C GLU A 55 6.13 -4.25 16.16
N LYS A 56 5.91 -3.19 15.38
CA LYS A 56 5.93 -1.82 15.89
C LYS A 56 4.69 -1.53 16.74
N PRO A 57 4.83 -0.85 17.90
CA PRO A 57 3.68 -0.37 18.64
C PRO A 57 2.89 0.66 17.82
N VAL A 58 1.58 0.59 17.92
CA VAL A 58 0.68 1.56 17.28
C VAL A 58 0.83 2.93 17.93
N ASN A 59 1.02 3.97 17.11
CA ASN A 59 1.04 5.36 17.52
C ASN A 59 -0.15 6.14 16.94
N GLN A 60 -0.30 7.42 17.32
CA GLN A 60 -1.42 8.26 16.89
C GLN A 60 -1.43 8.54 15.38
N SER A 61 -0.25 8.60 14.75
CA SER A 61 -0.12 8.77 13.29
C SER A 61 -0.57 7.53 12.54
N ASP A 62 -0.18 6.34 13.01
CA ASP A 62 -0.66 5.08 12.42
C ASP A 62 -2.17 4.96 12.59
N ALA A 63 -2.69 5.29 13.78
CA ALA A 63 -4.12 5.24 14.04
C ALA A 63 -4.90 6.17 13.11
N ALA A 64 -4.40 7.37 12.83
CA ALA A 64 -4.98 8.29 11.86
C ALA A 64 -4.97 7.71 10.42
N ALA A 65 -3.86 7.11 10.01
CA ALA A 65 -3.73 6.46 8.71
C ALA A 65 -4.71 5.28 8.55
N ILE A 66 -4.82 4.41 9.57
CA ILE A 66 -5.74 3.27 9.59
C ILE A 66 -7.20 3.75 9.55
N CYS A 67 -7.54 4.81 10.28
CA CYS A 67 -8.88 5.40 10.22
C CYS A 67 -9.21 5.93 8.83
N ALA A 68 -8.27 6.63 8.19
CA ALA A 68 -8.45 7.10 6.83
C ALA A 68 -8.64 5.92 5.87
N ALA A 69 -7.82 4.87 5.99
CA ALA A 69 -7.94 3.66 5.17
C ALA A 69 -9.32 3.00 5.35
N GLU A 70 -9.81 2.81 6.58
CA GLU A 70 -11.14 2.22 6.84
C GLU A 70 -12.28 3.05 6.22
N ILE A 71 -12.27 4.37 6.40
CA ILE A 71 -13.26 5.30 5.81
C ILE A 71 -13.26 5.15 4.28
N ARG A 72 -12.07 5.01 3.67
CA ARG A 72 -11.95 4.82 2.22
C ARG A 72 -12.44 3.44 1.77
N ALA A 73 -12.11 2.39 2.51
CA ALA A 73 -12.54 1.02 2.22
C ALA A 73 -14.07 0.90 2.20
N THR A 74 -14.71 1.44 3.23
CA THR A 74 -16.15 1.34 3.43
C THR A 74 -16.95 2.38 2.65
N GLY A 75 -16.31 3.48 2.23
CA GLY A 75 -16.99 4.65 1.66
C GLY A 75 -17.84 5.40 2.68
N GLU A 76 -17.72 5.10 3.98
CA GLU A 76 -18.39 5.82 5.05
C GLU A 76 -17.74 7.19 5.30
N LYS A 77 -18.43 8.08 6.02
CA LYS A 77 -17.90 9.41 6.38
C LYS A 77 -17.20 9.44 7.74
N ASN A 78 -17.32 8.37 8.52
CA ASN A 78 -16.80 8.28 9.88
C ASN A 78 -16.27 6.87 10.14
N VAL A 79 -15.30 6.77 11.06
CA VAL A 79 -14.80 5.48 11.57
C VAL A 79 -15.95 4.72 12.22
N ARG A 80 -16.06 3.43 11.94
CA ARG A 80 -17.11 2.59 12.50
C ARG A 80 -16.81 2.28 13.97
N PRO A 81 -17.78 2.38 14.89
CA PRO A 81 -17.58 1.94 16.27
C PRO A 81 -17.18 0.47 16.30
N GLY A 82 -16.01 0.16 16.87
CA GLY A 82 -15.44 -1.20 16.90
C GLY A 82 -14.77 -1.65 15.61
N GLY A 83 -14.58 -0.76 14.63
CA GLY A 83 -13.75 -1.01 13.44
C GLY A 83 -12.24 -1.00 13.73
N LEU A 84 -11.45 -1.26 12.70
CA LEU A 84 -9.99 -1.19 12.71
C LEU A 84 -9.49 0.19 13.15
N GLY A 85 -10.13 1.26 12.64
CA GLY A 85 -9.76 2.63 13.01
C GLY A 85 -9.97 2.92 14.50
N ALA A 86 -11.10 2.47 15.06
CA ALA A 86 -11.41 2.64 16.48
C ALA A 86 -10.47 1.81 17.38
N ALA A 87 -10.14 0.59 16.96
CA ALA A 87 -9.15 -0.27 17.63
C ALA A 87 -7.76 0.38 17.62
N ALA A 88 -7.32 0.92 16.47
CA ALA A 88 -6.04 1.60 16.33
C ALA A 88 -5.94 2.85 17.24
N GLN A 89 -6.99 3.66 17.31
CA GLN A 89 -7.01 4.83 18.21
C GLN A 89 -6.95 4.43 19.68
N SER A 90 -7.68 3.38 20.06
CA SER A 90 -7.65 2.84 21.42
C SER A 90 -6.26 2.31 21.76
N ALA A 91 -5.65 1.53 20.87
CA ALA A 91 -4.29 1.02 20.98
C ALA A 91 -3.27 2.16 21.10
N ALA A 92 -3.31 3.16 20.22
CA ALA A 92 -2.42 4.32 20.26
C ALA A 92 -2.53 5.11 21.58
N THR A 93 -3.74 5.24 22.10
CA THR A 93 -3.99 5.92 23.38
C THR A 93 -3.40 5.12 24.54
N LEU A 94 -3.68 3.81 24.61
CA LEU A 94 -3.12 2.93 25.63
C LEU A 94 -1.59 2.88 25.57
N ASN A 95 -1.02 2.77 24.37
CA ASN A 95 0.43 2.77 24.14
C ASN A 95 1.08 4.08 24.59
N SER A 96 0.41 5.23 24.43
CA SER A 96 0.93 6.52 24.90
C SER A 96 1.05 6.61 26.43
N HIS A 97 0.29 5.78 27.15
CA HIS A 97 0.34 5.67 28.61
C HIS A 97 1.17 4.47 29.10
N ALA A 98 1.56 3.55 28.21
CA ALA A 98 2.33 2.37 28.55
C ALA A 98 3.80 2.71 28.81
N VAL A 99 4.35 2.21 29.92
CA VAL A 99 5.74 2.46 30.33
C VAL A 99 6.71 1.45 29.70
N ARG A 100 6.21 0.25 29.34
CA ARG A 100 7.02 -0.86 28.84
C ARG A 100 6.57 -1.21 27.41
N PRO A 101 7.50 -1.35 26.45
CA PRO A 101 7.16 -1.67 25.06
C PRO A 101 6.39 -2.99 24.87
N GLN A 102 6.63 -3.97 25.75
CA GLN A 102 5.97 -5.28 25.75
C GLN A 102 4.49 -5.26 26.17
N ASP A 103 4.04 -4.18 26.82
CA ASP A 103 2.64 -3.98 27.18
C ASP A 103 1.89 -3.16 26.09
N MET A 104 2.58 -2.79 25.01
CA MET A 104 2.02 -2.00 23.92
C MET A 104 1.40 -2.90 22.85
N THR A 105 0.24 -2.51 22.35
CA THR A 105 -0.41 -3.14 21.20
C THR A 105 0.35 -2.81 19.92
N SER A 106 0.70 -3.83 19.14
CA SER A 106 1.45 -3.67 17.89
C SER A 106 0.53 -3.52 16.67
N LEU A 107 1.10 -3.09 15.54
CA LEU A 107 0.37 -2.99 14.28
C LEU A 107 -0.18 -4.34 13.82
N SER A 108 0.56 -5.44 14.03
CA SER A 108 0.05 -6.78 13.74
C SER A 108 -1.24 -7.07 14.49
N ASP A 109 -1.32 -6.75 15.79
CA ASP A 109 -2.49 -7.04 16.62
C ASP A 109 -3.75 -6.31 16.13
N VAL A 110 -3.58 -5.05 15.69
CA VAL A 110 -4.69 -4.23 15.16
C VAL A 110 -5.08 -4.65 13.74
N LEU A 111 -4.11 -4.88 12.86
CA LEU A 111 -4.33 -5.09 11.43
C LEU A 111 -4.55 -6.57 11.06
N THR A 112 -4.39 -7.50 12.01
CA THR A 112 -4.73 -8.91 11.77
C THR A 112 -6.17 -9.05 11.30
N ASP A 113 -6.35 -9.74 10.17
CA ASP A 113 -7.64 -9.98 9.53
C ASP A 113 -8.32 -8.66 9.11
N ALA A 114 -7.54 -7.67 8.64
CA ALA A 114 -8.09 -6.38 8.20
C ALA A 114 -9.09 -6.59 7.05
N THR A 115 -8.78 -7.48 6.12
CA THR A 115 -9.61 -7.86 4.97
C THR A 115 -10.95 -8.46 5.41
N GLY A 116 -10.98 -9.27 6.48
CA GLY A 116 -12.23 -9.80 7.05
C GLY A 116 -13.00 -8.81 7.94
N LYS A 117 -12.31 -7.82 8.52
CA LYS A 117 -12.92 -6.81 9.42
C LYS A 117 -13.54 -5.62 8.69
N LEU A 118 -13.19 -5.42 7.43
CA LEU A 118 -13.80 -4.42 6.55
C LEU A 118 -15.09 -5.01 5.93
N PRO A 119 -16.28 -4.42 6.18
CA PRO A 119 -17.54 -4.93 5.66
C PRO A 119 -17.66 -4.76 4.14
N VAL A 120 -16.95 -3.76 3.63
CA VAL A 120 -16.71 -3.52 2.21
C VAL A 120 -15.22 -3.22 2.10
N ASP A 121 -14.56 -3.94 1.20
CA ASP A 121 -13.15 -3.75 0.91
C ASP A 121 -12.98 -3.51 -0.59
N LYS A 122 -12.68 -2.25 -0.93
CA LYS A 122 -12.52 -1.82 -2.31
C LYS A 122 -11.05 -1.86 -2.72
N ALA A 123 -10.81 -1.93 -4.01
CA ALA A 123 -9.49 -1.74 -4.60
C ALA A 123 -8.86 -0.41 -4.17
N VAL A 124 -7.57 -0.44 -3.82
CA VAL A 124 -6.80 0.76 -3.50
C VAL A 124 -6.67 1.62 -4.75
N THR A 125 -6.97 2.91 -4.62
CA THR A 125 -6.69 3.93 -5.65
C THR A 125 -5.58 4.87 -5.21
N LYS A 126 -5.02 5.63 -6.16
CA LYS A 126 -4.02 6.67 -5.84
C LYS A 126 -4.57 7.74 -4.89
N GLU A 127 -5.82 8.15 -5.08
CA GLU A 127 -6.48 9.13 -4.22
C GLU A 127 -6.65 8.61 -2.78
N ASP A 128 -6.92 7.32 -2.61
CA ASP A 128 -6.99 6.70 -1.28
C ASP A 128 -5.61 6.70 -0.61
N ALA A 129 -4.55 6.33 -1.34
CA ALA A 129 -3.19 6.34 -0.83
C ALA A 129 -2.72 7.76 -0.45
N GLU A 130 -2.99 8.77 -1.26
CA GLU A 130 -2.67 10.18 -0.96
C GLU A 130 -3.45 10.68 0.26
N ALA A 131 -4.72 10.31 0.40
CA ALA A 131 -5.52 10.67 1.57
C ALA A 131 -5.00 10.03 2.87
N VAL A 132 -4.57 8.77 2.81
CA VAL A 132 -3.95 8.06 3.94
C VAL A 132 -2.60 8.68 4.28
N TYR A 133 -1.77 8.99 3.28
CA TYR A 133 -0.50 9.70 3.48
C TYR A 133 -0.70 11.06 4.13
N ALA A 134 -1.73 11.80 3.71
CA ALA A 134 -2.13 13.07 4.30
C ALA A 134 -2.76 12.94 5.70
N ALA A 135 -3.09 11.73 6.16
CA ALA A 135 -3.47 11.47 7.55
C ALA A 135 -2.23 11.12 8.41
N GLU A 136 -1.18 10.57 7.82
CA GLU A 136 0.09 10.19 8.46
C GLU A 136 1.08 11.36 8.60
N VAL A 137 0.58 12.60 8.80
CA VAL A 137 1.33 13.87 8.69
C VAL A 137 2.44 14.04 9.74
N HIS A 138 2.37 13.32 10.86
CA HIS A 138 3.31 13.55 11.96
C HIS A 138 4.63 12.77 11.81
N SER A 139 4.64 11.65 11.08
CA SER A 139 5.83 10.91 10.67
C SER A 139 5.42 9.80 9.69
N PRO A 140 5.50 10.00 8.37
CA PRO A 140 5.33 8.91 7.43
C PRO A 140 6.50 7.94 7.60
N TRP A 141 6.25 6.78 8.19
CA TRP A 141 7.31 5.80 8.45
C TRP A 141 7.60 4.96 7.20
N PRO A 142 8.87 4.64 6.90
CA PRO A 142 9.20 3.70 5.85
C PRO A 142 8.55 2.34 6.15
N GLY A 143 7.72 1.83 5.24
CA GLY A 143 7.01 0.56 5.42
C GLY A 143 5.79 0.62 6.35
N GLY A 144 5.30 1.82 6.70
CA GLY A 144 4.03 2.02 7.40
C GLY A 144 2.80 1.91 6.50
N VAL A 145 1.65 2.31 7.04
CA VAL A 145 0.34 2.20 6.37
C VAL A 145 0.29 2.98 5.06
N ALA A 146 0.78 4.24 5.05
CA ALA A 146 0.81 5.03 3.83
C ALA A 146 1.74 4.45 2.74
N ALA A 147 2.86 3.85 3.12
CA ALA A 147 3.79 3.24 2.19
C ALA A 147 3.18 1.99 1.53
N SER A 148 2.55 1.12 2.32
CA SER A 148 1.84 -0.06 1.80
C SER A 148 0.70 0.37 0.85
N MET A 149 -0.12 1.33 1.25
CA MET A 149 -1.19 1.88 0.40
C MET A 149 -0.67 2.48 -0.91
N ALA A 150 0.45 3.21 -0.88
CA ALA A 150 1.05 3.77 -2.08
C ALA A 150 1.57 2.68 -3.04
N THR A 151 2.18 1.63 -2.51
CA THR A 151 2.62 0.48 -3.31
C THR A 151 1.43 -0.25 -3.94
N ALA A 152 0.37 -0.53 -3.16
CA ALA A 152 -0.85 -1.17 -3.65
C ALA A 152 -1.51 -0.34 -4.77
N ALA A 153 -1.65 0.98 -4.55
CA ALA A 153 -2.16 1.88 -5.57
C ALA A 153 -1.33 1.82 -6.86
N ASN A 154 0.00 1.83 -6.75
CA ASN A 154 0.89 1.80 -7.91
C ASN A 154 0.78 0.48 -8.69
N LEU A 155 0.65 -0.65 -8.00
CA LEU A 155 0.43 -1.97 -8.63
C LEU A 155 -0.93 -2.02 -9.33
N ASN A 156 -1.99 -1.49 -8.71
CA ASN A 156 -3.32 -1.41 -9.32
C ASN A 156 -3.40 -0.50 -10.54
N GLN A 157 -2.44 0.39 -10.76
CA GLN A 157 -2.35 1.22 -11.98
C GLN A 157 -1.54 0.54 -13.09
N GLN A 158 -0.80 -0.52 -12.77
CA GLN A 158 0.04 -1.26 -13.70
C GLN A 158 -0.66 -2.50 -14.27
N ASN A 159 -1.72 -2.98 -13.62
CA ASN A 159 -2.68 -3.96 -14.14
C ASN A 159 -3.79 -3.30 -14.96
#